data_AF-A0A2P2KHW3-F1
#
_entry.id   AF-A0A2P2KHW3-F1
#
_cell.length_a   1.000
_cell.length_b   1.000
_cell.length_c   1.000
_cell.angle_alpha   90.00
_cell.angle_beta   90.00
_cell.angle_gamma   90.00
#
_symmetry.space_group_name_H-M   'P 1'
#
loop_
_entity.id
_entity.type
_entity.pdbx_description
1 polymer ?
#
loop_
_entity_poly.entity_id
_entity_poly.type
_entity_poly.pdbx_seq_one_letter_code
_entity_poly.pdbx_strand_id
1 'polypeptide(L)'
;MLQSNQHQPSILDSSALIQVDQKEMSIVPRDEMKNGVPPEIRSIIYSSKNLEDDLQMLGMKIKQHEENKKMLNNQKNKLEDSILDMQVSLGKYHSSTMHGIQNNDDSHNQSDEETIRKILQHERSAAGILCKLTLSDVTDASDRSLTKDVVGIVATLGKVDDDNLSR
;
A
#
# COMPACT_ATOMS: atom_id res chain seq x y z
N MET A 1 14.30 16.05 25.60
CA MET A 1 15.65 15.93 25.04
C MET A 1 16.06 14.47 25.10
N LEU A 2 16.54 13.89 23.99
CA LEU A 2 17.21 12.59 23.77
C LEU A 2 16.84 12.14 22.33
N GLN A 3 17.44 12.78 21.33
CA GLN A 3 18.59 12.32 20.54
C GLN A 3 18.23 11.25 19.50
N SER A 4 18.03 11.74 18.28
CA SER A 4 18.07 10.99 17.02
C SER A 4 19.46 10.40 16.79
N ASN A 5 19.53 9.12 16.45
CA ASN A 5 20.71 8.52 15.83
C ASN A 5 20.34 8.07 14.42
N GLN A 6 20.75 8.88 13.44
CA GLN A 6 20.94 8.44 12.07
C GLN A 6 22.18 7.53 12.04
N HIS A 7 22.08 6.37 11.40
CA HIS A 7 23.24 5.66 10.86
C HIS A 7 22.96 5.31 9.42
N GLN A 8 23.70 6.00 8.55
CA GLN A 8 23.80 5.80 7.11
C GLN A 8 24.79 4.64 6.88
N PRO A 9 24.52 3.65 6.01
CA PRO A 9 25.52 2.65 5.67
C PRO A 9 26.48 3.23 4.63
N SER A 10 27.75 3.40 5.01
CA SER A 10 28.84 3.70 4.09
C SER A 10 29.20 2.45 3.27
N ILE A 11 28.90 2.51 1.98
CA ILE A 11 29.42 1.59 0.96
C ILE A 11 30.91 1.93 0.79
N LEU A 12 31.79 0.99 1.08
CA LEU A 12 33.17 1.01 0.59
C LEU A 12 33.45 -0.33 -0.08
N ASP A 13 33.18 -0.30 -1.37
CA ASP A 13 33.75 -1.17 -2.39
C ASP A 13 35.28 -0.97 -2.36
N SER A 14 36.05 -2.03 -2.11
CA SER A 14 37.51 -1.96 -2.25
C SER A 14 38.05 -3.32 -2.68
N SER A 15 37.88 -3.57 -3.97
CA SER A 15 38.68 -4.51 -4.74
C SER A 15 40.14 -4.03 -4.75
N ALA A 16 41.03 -4.78 -4.09
CA ALA A 16 42.47 -4.56 -4.17
C ALA A 16 43.21 -5.88 -4.38
N LEU A 17 43.58 -6.07 -5.64
CA LEU A 17 44.77 -6.74 -6.16
C LEU A 17 45.43 -7.86 -5.34
N ILE A 18 45.38 -9.03 -5.96
CA ILE A 18 46.32 -10.15 -5.79
C ILE A 18 47.76 -9.63 -5.91
N GLN A 19 48.54 -9.75 -4.83
CA GLN A 19 49.99 -9.73 -4.90
C GLN A 19 50.52 -11.01 -4.25
N VAL A 20 50.84 -11.97 -5.12
CA VAL A 20 51.53 -13.22 -4.78
C VAL A 20 53.02 -12.90 -4.71
N ASP A 21 53.57 -12.81 -3.50
CA ASP A 21 55.03 -12.88 -3.29
C ASP A 21 55.38 -14.32 -2.91
N GLN A 22 55.89 -15.06 -3.90
CA GLN A 22 56.49 -16.37 -3.70
C GLN A 22 57.93 -16.14 -3.21
N LYS A 23 58.16 -16.35 -1.92
CA LYS A 23 59.51 -16.64 -1.43
C LYS A 23 59.51 -17.92 -0.62
N GLU A 24 60.00 -18.96 -1.29
CA GLU A 24 60.36 -20.26 -0.76
C GLU A 24 61.26 -20.10 0.48
N MET A 25 60.80 -20.61 1.62
CA MET A 25 61.69 -21.15 2.64
C MET A 25 61.35 -22.62 2.83
N SER A 26 62.01 -23.43 2.03
CA SER A 26 62.14 -24.87 2.23
C SER A 26 62.68 -25.14 3.63
N ILE A 27 61.81 -25.69 4.49
CA ILE A 27 62.22 -26.36 5.72
C ILE A 27 61.68 -27.78 5.62
N VAL A 28 62.64 -28.71 5.46
CA VAL A 28 62.49 -30.16 5.37
C VAL A 28 61.61 -30.71 6.51
N PRO A 29 60.76 -31.73 6.26
CA PRO A 29 59.73 -32.15 7.19
C PRO A 29 60.33 -33.00 8.31
N ARG A 30 60.13 -32.57 9.57
CA ARG A 30 60.22 -33.47 10.71
C ARG A 30 58.84 -34.05 10.96
N ASP A 31 58.74 -35.33 10.64
CA ASP A 31 57.66 -36.22 11.00
C ASP A 31 57.50 -36.29 12.52
N GLU A 32 56.49 -35.59 13.03
CA GLU A 32 55.91 -35.85 14.35
C GLU A 32 54.40 -35.98 14.17
N MET A 33 53.90 -37.21 14.19
CA MET A 33 52.49 -37.54 14.24
C MET A 33 51.81 -36.84 15.44
N LYS A 34 51.30 -35.64 15.20
CA LYS A 34 50.26 -35.03 16.05
C LYS A 34 48.95 -35.28 15.35
N ASN A 35 48.13 -36.12 15.96
CA ASN A 35 46.73 -36.39 15.61
C ASN A 35 45.87 -35.12 15.79
N GLY A 36 46.15 -34.08 15.01
CA GLY A 36 45.45 -32.80 15.03
C GLY A 36 45.07 -32.43 13.61
N VAL A 37 43.78 -32.14 13.41
CA VAL A 37 43.27 -31.59 12.14
C VAL A 37 44.12 -30.36 11.75
N PRO A 38 44.69 -30.32 10.52
CA PRO A 38 45.46 -29.19 10.01
C PRO A 38 44.73 -27.85 10.17
N PRO A 39 45.44 -26.73 10.46
CA PRO A 39 44.83 -25.41 10.65
C PRO A 39 43.92 -24.96 9.50
N GLU A 40 44.28 -25.28 8.26
CA GLU A 40 43.51 -24.97 7.06
C GLU A 40 42.16 -25.70 7.08
N ILE A 41 42.16 -26.98 7.49
CA ILE A 41 40.95 -27.80 7.60
C ILE A 41 40.06 -27.27 8.75
N ARG A 42 40.65 -26.80 9.86
CA ARG A 42 39.88 -26.16 10.95
C ARG A 42 39.18 -24.88 10.50
N SER A 43 39.86 -24.06 9.70
CA SER A 43 39.26 -22.85 9.13
C SER A 43 38.07 -23.18 8.23
N ILE A 44 38.19 -24.21 7.39
CA ILE A 44 37.12 -24.68 6.50
C ILE A 44 35.92 -25.18 7.31
N ILE A 45 36.17 -25.98 8.36
CA ILE A 45 35.10 -26.48 9.26
C ILE A 45 34.35 -25.32 9.90
N TYR A 46 35.07 -24.31 10.41
CA TYR A 46 34.46 -23.14 11.03
C TYR A 46 33.63 -22.32 10.02
N SER A 47 34.18 -22.04 8.83
CA SER A 47 33.42 -21.30 7.81
C SER A 47 32.18 -22.07 7.32
N SER A 48 32.28 -23.39 7.20
CA SER A 48 31.14 -24.23 6.84
C SER A 48 30.05 -24.20 7.92
N LYS A 49 30.45 -24.15 9.19
CA LYS A 49 29.49 -24.07 10.29
C LYS A 49 28.75 -22.73 10.31
N ASN A 50 29.47 -21.62 10.14
CA ASN A 50 28.84 -20.31 10.05
C ASN A 50 27.83 -20.25 8.88
N LEU A 51 28.18 -20.81 7.72
CA LEU A 51 27.29 -20.85 6.56
C LEU A 51 26.04 -21.69 6.82
N GLU A 52 26.19 -22.82 7.52
CA GLU A 52 25.06 -23.66 7.93
C GLU A 52 24.09 -22.89 8.84
N ASP A 53 24.62 -22.19 9.85
CA ASP A 53 23.83 -21.42 10.80
C ASP A 53 23.12 -20.23 10.11
N ASP A 54 23.81 -19.54 9.19
CA ASP A 54 23.22 -18.47 8.37
C ASP A 54 22.08 -18.98 7.47
N LEU A 55 22.26 -20.16 6.86
CA LEU A 55 21.25 -20.79 6.03
C LEU A 55 20.02 -21.18 6.87
N GLN A 56 20.24 -21.71 8.08
CA GLN A 56 19.17 -22.03 9.02
C GLN A 56 18.39 -20.78 9.42
N MET A 57 19.09 -19.70 9.76
CA MET A 57 18.47 -18.42 10.11
C MET A 57 17.65 -17.86 8.94
N LEU A 58 18.17 -17.93 7.72
CA LEU A 58 17.45 -17.50 6.52
C LEU A 58 16.19 -18.34 6.31
N GLY A 59 16.26 -19.66 6.48
CA GLY A 59 15.11 -20.55 6.41
C GLY A 59 14.02 -20.20 7.43
N MET A 60 14.40 -19.87 8.67
CA MET A 60 13.46 -19.40 9.70
C MET A 60 12.79 -18.07 9.31
N LYS A 61 13.56 -17.13 8.76
CA LYS A 61 13.01 -15.86 8.27
C LYS A 61 12.03 -16.06 7.12
N ILE A 62 12.36 -16.91 6.16
CA ILE A 62 11.47 -17.25 5.03
C ILE A 62 10.15 -17.79 5.56
N LYS A 63 10.20 -18.79 6.46
CA LYS A 63 9.00 -19.38 7.08
C LYS A 63 8.13 -18.32 7.76
N GLN A 64 8.74 -17.43 8.55
CA GLN A 64 8.00 -16.36 9.21
C GLN A 64 7.29 -15.43 8.21
N HIS A 65 7.96 -15.08 7.11
CA HIS A 65 7.36 -14.24 6.07
C HIS A 65 6.21 -14.95 5.34
N GLU A 66 6.31 -16.26 5.09
CA GLU A 66 5.23 -17.06 4.52
C GLU A 66 4.00 -17.10 5.44
N GLU A 67 4.21 -17.31 6.74
CA GLU A 67 3.15 -17.29 7.75
C GLU A 67 2.48 -15.91 7.84
N ASN A 68 3.27 -14.84 7.86
CA ASN A 68 2.77 -13.46 7.87
C ASN A 68 1.93 -13.16 6.63
N LYS A 69 2.39 -13.58 5.44
CA LYS A 69 1.64 -13.40 4.18
C LYS A 69 0.31 -14.15 4.23
N LYS A 70 0.29 -15.37 4.75
CA LYS A 70 -0.94 -16.16 4.92
C LYS A 70 -1.92 -15.47 5.86
N MET A 71 -1.44 -14.96 7.00
CA MET A 71 -2.25 -14.20 7.96
C MET A 71 -2.85 -12.94 7.32
N LEU A 72 -2.04 -12.12 6.65
CA LEU A 72 -2.50 -10.90 5.99
C LEU A 72 -3.54 -11.20 4.91
N ASN A 73 -3.34 -12.25 4.13
CA ASN A 73 -4.31 -12.66 3.11
C ASN A 73 -5.64 -13.09 3.72
N ASN A 74 -5.61 -13.81 4.85
CA ASN A 74 -6.83 -14.16 5.58
C ASN A 74 -7.56 -12.93 6.13
N GLN A 75 -6.82 -11.92 6.62
CA GLN A 75 -7.41 -10.65 7.08
C GLN A 75 -8.03 -9.86 5.92
N LYS A 76 -7.35 -9.80 4.76
CA LYS A 76 -7.88 -9.19 3.54
C LYS A 76 -9.21 -9.82 3.14
N ASN A 77 -9.29 -11.14 3.06
CA ASN A 77 -10.50 -11.84 2.65
C ASN A 77 -11.67 -11.57 3.63
N LYS A 78 -11.41 -11.59 4.94
CA LYS A 78 -12.43 -11.25 5.94
C LYS A 78 -12.98 -9.82 5.77
N LEU A 79 -12.10 -8.87 5.42
CA LEU A 79 -12.51 -7.49 5.17
C LEU A 79 -13.32 -7.38 3.87
N GLU A 80 -12.90 -8.07 2.82
CA GLU A 80 -13.65 -8.14 1.55
C GLU A 80 -15.06 -8.70 1.75
N ASP A 81 -15.21 -9.78 2.51
CA ASP A 81 -16.51 -10.36 2.86
C ASP A 81 -17.38 -9.38 3.66
N SER A 82 -16.79 -8.66 4.63
CA SER A 82 -17.50 -7.65 5.41
C SER A 82 -17.96 -6.46 4.55
N ILE A 83 -17.14 -6.01 3.60
CA ILE A 83 -17.51 -4.95 2.67
C ILE A 83 -18.67 -5.41 1.78
N LEU A 84 -18.61 -6.64 1.27
CA LEU A 84 -19.66 -7.21 0.44
C LEU A 84 -21.00 -7.29 1.20
N ASP A 85 -20.98 -7.75 2.44
CA ASP A 85 -22.18 -7.83 3.29
C ASP A 85 -22.80 -6.45 3.55
N MET A 86 -21.97 -5.44 3.82
CA MET A 86 -22.42 -4.05 3.97
C MET A 86 -23.03 -3.51 2.66
N GLN A 87 -22.41 -3.76 1.51
CA GLN A 87 -22.94 -3.36 0.20
C GLN A 87 -24.30 -4.01 -0.09
N VAL A 88 -24.45 -5.30 0.21
CA VAL A 88 -25.73 -6.02 0.07
C VAL A 88 -26.78 -5.43 0.99
N SER A 89 -26.42 -5.12 2.23
CA SER A 89 -27.32 -4.52 3.21
C SER A 89 -27.78 -3.13 2.76
N LEU A 90 -26.86 -2.24 2.38
CA LEU A 90 -27.18 -0.91 1.85
C LEU A 90 -28.06 -1.00 0.60
N GLY A 91 -27.75 -1.90 -0.34
CA GLY A 91 -28.58 -2.12 -1.53
C GLY A 91 -30.03 -2.50 -1.19
N LYS A 92 -30.22 -3.37 -0.18
CA LYS A 92 -31.56 -3.73 0.31
C LYS A 92 -32.29 -2.54 0.95
N TYR A 93 -31.59 -1.71 1.74
CA TYR A 93 -32.18 -0.49 2.30
C TYR A 93 -32.69 0.42 1.19
N HIS A 94 -31.88 0.71 0.18
CA HIS A 94 -32.29 1.59 -0.93
C HIS A 94 -33.47 1.01 -1.75
N SER A 95 -33.51 -0.30 -2.01
CA SER A 95 -34.68 -0.93 -2.65
C SER A 95 -35.95 -0.91 -1.78
N SER A 96 -35.81 -1.06 -0.46
CA SER A 96 -36.95 -1.03 0.47
C SER A 96 -37.48 0.39 0.73
N THR A 97 -36.59 1.38 0.81
CA THR A 97 -36.93 2.80 0.98
C THR A 97 -37.61 3.38 -0.27
N MET A 98 -37.26 2.92 -1.48
CA MET A 98 -37.98 3.25 -2.72
C MET A 98 -39.44 2.75 -2.75
N HIS A 99 -39.82 1.80 -1.89
CA HIS A 99 -41.19 1.29 -1.77
C HIS A 99 -41.98 1.88 -0.58
N GLY A 100 -41.39 2.81 0.19
CA GLY A 100 -41.97 3.27 1.47
C GLY A 100 -41.99 4.78 1.72
N ILE A 101 -41.39 5.63 0.88
CA ILE A 101 -41.45 7.09 1.10
C ILE A 101 -42.66 7.67 0.36
N GLN A 102 -43.80 7.68 1.05
CA GLN A 102 -44.83 8.67 0.84
C GLN A 102 -44.72 9.69 1.99
N ASN A 103 -44.38 10.95 1.67
CA ASN A 103 -44.75 12.17 2.42
C ASN A 103 -43.84 12.77 3.54
N ASN A 104 -42.50 12.77 3.51
CA ASN A 104 -41.77 13.61 4.49
C ASN A 104 -40.42 14.24 4.07
N ASP A 105 -39.97 14.12 2.82
CA ASP A 105 -38.62 14.59 2.40
C ASP A 105 -38.62 15.56 1.21
N ASP A 106 -39.74 16.25 0.95
CA ASP A 106 -39.84 17.15 -0.21
C ASP A 106 -38.98 18.43 -0.08
N SER A 107 -38.68 18.88 1.15
CA SER A 107 -37.93 20.12 1.35
C SER A 107 -36.42 19.98 1.11
N HIS A 108 -35.85 18.78 1.32
CA HIS A 108 -34.40 18.56 1.16
C HIS A 108 -34.00 18.48 -0.30
N ASN A 109 -34.79 17.78 -1.10
CA ASN A 109 -34.55 17.59 -2.53
C ASN A 109 -34.65 18.91 -3.32
N GLN A 110 -35.50 19.83 -2.88
CA GLN A 110 -35.70 21.13 -3.55
C GLN A 110 -34.46 22.06 -3.48
N SER A 111 -33.71 22.02 -2.37
CA SER A 111 -32.48 22.82 -2.16
C SER A 111 -31.35 22.42 -3.11
N ASP A 112 -31.20 21.12 -3.28
CA ASP A 112 -30.08 20.54 -4.04
C ASP A 112 -30.32 20.74 -5.54
N GLU A 113 -31.57 20.56 -5.99
CA GLU A 113 -32.01 20.90 -7.34
C GLU A 113 -31.85 22.39 -7.67
N GLU A 114 -32.08 23.29 -6.71
CA GLU A 114 -31.85 24.72 -6.90
C GLU A 114 -30.37 25.04 -7.08
N THR A 115 -29.51 24.40 -6.29
CA THR A 115 -28.05 24.53 -6.40
C THR A 115 -27.55 24.04 -7.75
N ILE A 116 -28.05 22.90 -8.23
CA ILE A 116 -27.77 22.38 -9.58
C ILE A 116 -28.21 23.38 -10.64
N ARG A 117 -29.42 23.96 -10.54
CA ARG A 117 -29.90 24.98 -11.48
C ARG A 117 -29.00 26.22 -11.50
N LYS A 118 -28.53 26.69 -10.34
CA LYS A 118 -27.58 27.83 -10.25
C LYS A 118 -26.25 27.50 -10.92
N ILE A 119 -25.73 26.29 -10.76
CA ILE A 119 -24.50 25.85 -11.43
C ILE A 119 -24.70 25.81 -12.96
N LEU A 120 -25.84 25.28 -13.43
CA LEU A 120 -26.16 25.19 -14.86
C LEU A 120 -26.36 26.56 -15.52
N GLN A 121 -26.74 27.60 -14.80
CA GLN A 121 -26.76 28.97 -15.34
C GLN A 121 -25.37 29.44 -15.79
N HIS A 122 -24.30 28.84 -15.26
CA HIS A 122 -22.92 29.14 -15.63
C HIS A 122 -22.33 28.07 -16.57
N GLU A 123 -22.96 27.86 -17.73
CA GLU A 123 -22.61 26.82 -18.72
C GLU A 123 -21.17 26.86 -19.25
N ARG A 124 -20.50 28.02 -19.16
CA ARG A 124 -19.10 28.20 -19.61
C ARG A 124 -18.07 27.95 -18.50
N SER A 125 -18.52 27.71 -17.27
CA SER A 125 -17.64 27.37 -16.14
C SER A 125 -17.31 25.88 -16.15
N ALA A 126 -16.17 25.52 -15.57
CA ALA A 126 -15.81 24.11 -15.38
C ALA A 126 -16.86 23.35 -14.56
N ALA A 127 -17.46 24.01 -13.56
CA ALA A 127 -18.54 23.45 -12.75
C ALA A 127 -19.81 23.20 -13.59
N GLY A 128 -20.21 24.15 -14.44
CA GLY A 128 -21.37 23.99 -15.33
C GLY A 128 -21.18 22.87 -16.37
N ILE A 129 -19.99 22.79 -16.96
CA ILE A 129 -19.62 21.71 -17.90
C ILE A 129 -19.64 20.36 -17.19
N LEU A 130 -18.97 20.24 -16.04
CA LEU A 130 -18.93 19.00 -15.25
C LEU A 130 -20.34 18.59 -14.80
N CYS A 131 -21.14 19.54 -14.30
CA CYS A 131 -22.51 19.28 -13.88
C CYS A 131 -23.36 18.72 -15.03
N LYS A 132 -23.21 19.26 -16.25
CA LYS A 132 -23.92 18.77 -17.42
C LYS A 132 -23.49 17.34 -17.79
N LEU A 133 -22.19 17.06 -17.75
CA LEU A 133 -21.63 15.73 -18.00
C LEU A 133 -22.11 14.70 -16.98
N THR A 134 -22.26 15.08 -15.70
CA THR A 134 -22.71 14.17 -14.64
C THR A 134 -24.22 13.94 -14.62
N LEU A 135 -25.02 14.87 -15.17
CA LEU A 135 -26.49 14.79 -15.17
C LEU A 135 -27.05 14.05 -16.39
N SER A 136 -26.31 14.02 -17.50
CA SER A 136 -26.68 13.21 -18.65
C SER A 136 -26.35 11.76 -18.37
N ASP A 137 -27.38 10.92 -18.18
CA ASP A 137 -27.29 9.45 -18.13
C ASP A 137 -26.73 8.80 -19.42
N VAL A 138 -26.20 9.60 -20.36
CA VAL A 138 -25.79 9.24 -21.73
C VAL A 138 -24.30 8.93 -21.83
N THR A 139 -23.57 8.96 -20.70
CA THR A 139 -22.11 8.91 -20.79
C THR A 139 -21.59 7.48 -20.75
N ASP A 140 -21.33 6.95 -21.95
CA ASP A 140 -20.58 5.71 -22.18
C ASP A 140 -19.31 5.65 -21.31
N ALA A 141 -18.87 4.43 -20.97
CA ALA A 141 -17.80 4.14 -20.02
C ALA A 141 -16.47 4.92 -20.23
N SER A 142 -16.24 5.52 -21.40
CA SER A 142 -15.09 6.37 -21.72
C SER A 142 -15.02 7.68 -20.94
N ASP A 143 -16.14 8.38 -20.72
CA ASP A 143 -16.14 9.69 -20.03
C ASP A 143 -16.14 9.57 -18.51
N ARG A 144 -16.46 8.39 -17.97
CA ARG A 144 -16.32 8.10 -16.54
C ARG A 144 -14.87 8.17 -16.07
N SER A 145 -13.90 8.06 -16.97
CA SER A 145 -12.48 8.26 -16.65
C SER A 145 -12.16 9.71 -16.25
N LEU A 146 -12.84 10.69 -16.86
CA LEU A 146 -12.60 12.12 -16.60
C LEU A 146 -13.11 12.56 -15.24
N THR A 147 -14.12 11.89 -14.69
CA THR A 147 -14.75 12.25 -13.41
C THR A 147 -14.37 11.32 -12.25
N LYS A 148 -13.66 10.22 -12.51
CA LYS A 148 -13.32 9.22 -11.49
C LYS A 148 -12.53 9.79 -10.30
N ASP A 149 -11.65 10.74 -10.57
CA ASP A 149 -10.80 11.37 -9.57
C ASP A 149 -11.39 12.69 -9.03
N VAL A 150 -12.59 13.07 -9.49
CA VAL A 150 -13.30 14.27 -9.03
C VAL A 150 -14.31 13.87 -7.97
N VAL A 151 -14.18 14.45 -6.77
CA VAL A 151 -15.11 14.19 -5.65
C VAL A 151 -16.47 14.84 -5.90
N GLY A 152 -16.50 16.05 -6.45
CA GLY A 152 -17.72 16.79 -6.77
C GLY A 152 -17.49 18.29 -6.90
N ILE A 153 -18.54 19.02 -7.23
CA ILE A 153 -18.53 20.49 -7.32
C ILE A 153 -18.70 21.04 -5.90
N VAL A 154 -17.84 21.98 -5.46
CA VAL A 154 -17.83 22.45 -4.06
C VAL A 154 -19.21 22.91 -3.56
N ALA A 155 -19.98 23.60 -4.40
CA ALA A 155 -21.34 24.03 -4.07
C ALA A 155 -22.31 22.89 -3.75
N THR A 156 -22.03 21.65 -4.19
CA THR A 156 -22.84 20.46 -3.91
C THR A 156 -22.26 19.58 -2.79
N LEU A 157 -21.10 19.92 -2.22
CA LEU A 157 -20.43 19.11 -1.20
C LEU A 157 -20.78 19.52 0.23
N GLY A 158 -21.29 20.73 0.43
CA GLY A 158 -21.66 21.25 1.73
C GLY A 158 -23.07 21.82 1.71
N LYS A 159 -23.77 21.68 2.84
CA LYS A 159 -25.07 22.29 3.09
C LYS A 159 -24.98 23.14 4.35
N VAL A 160 -25.57 24.32 4.30
CA VAL A 160 -25.70 25.24 5.44
C VAL A 160 -27.19 25.50 5.61
N ASP A 161 -27.71 25.24 6.80
CA ASP A 161 -29.16 25.30 7.06
C ASP A 161 -29.71 26.74 7.07
N ASP A 162 -28.85 27.75 7.24
CA ASP A 162 -29.24 29.17 7.26
C ASP A 162 -28.83 29.86 5.96
N ASP A 163 -29.82 30.36 5.22
CA ASP A 163 -29.64 31.11 3.97
C ASP A 163 -28.79 32.38 4.12
N ASN A 164 -28.77 32.99 5.31
CA ASN A 164 -27.95 34.17 5.57
C ASN A 164 -26.48 33.82 5.74
N LEU A 165 -26.18 32.59 6.15
CA LEU A 165 -24.82 32.07 6.31
C LEU A 165 -24.31 31.39 5.04
N SER A 166 -25.21 30.95 4.16
CA SER A 166 -24.88 30.26 2.90
C SER A 166 -24.67 31.21 1.71
N ARG A 167 -25.08 32.48 1.84
CA ARG A 167 -25.02 33.52 0.80
C ARG A 167 -23.62 33.97 0.41
#